data_AF-A0A5R2N740-F1
#
_entry.id   AF-A0A5R2N740-F1
#
_cell.length_a   1.000
_cell.length_b   1.000
_cell.length_c   1.000
_cell.angle_alpha   90.00
_cell.angle_beta   90.00
_cell.angle_gamma   90.00
#
_symmetry.space_group_name_H-M   'P 1'
#
loop_
_entity.id
_entity.type
_entity.pdbx_description
1 polymer ?
#
loop_
_entity_poly.entity_id
_entity_poly.type
_entity_poly.pdbx_seq_one_letter_code
_entity_poly.pdbx_strand_id
1 'polypeptide(L)' 'MEGPLTSDFSAARLHLERAYHYLRGNDEASRSTCEALDLLIETVAEAQHRKPEPGVLEFSRVAARRLG' A
#
# COMPACT_ATOMS: atom_id res chain seq x y z
N MET A 1 -11.03 -15.38 15.27
CA MET A 1 -11.40 -14.20 14.47
C MET A 1 -10.13 -13.75 13.79
N GLU A 2 -9.95 -14.14 12.53
CA GLU A 2 -8.87 -13.60 11.71
C GLU A 2 -9.35 -12.22 11.25
N GLY A 3 -8.68 -11.16 11.69
CA GLY A 3 -8.98 -9.81 11.23
C GLY A 3 -8.77 -9.71 9.71
N PRO A 4 -9.26 -8.64 9.05
CA PRO A 4 -9.02 -8.45 7.63
C PRO A 4 -7.51 -8.55 7.39
N LEU A 5 -7.08 -9.43 6.49
CA LEU A 5 -5.68 -9.55 6.06
C LEU A 5 -5.33 -8.27 5.29
N THR A 6 -5.13 -7.17 6.00
CA THR A 6 -4.68 -5.91 5.41
C THR A 6 -3.20 -6.08 5.07
N SER A 7 -2.86 -5.97 3.79
CA SER A 7 -1.47 -6.01 3.36
C SER A 7 -0.69 -4.87 4.00
N ASP A 8 0.45 -5.18 4.62
CA ASP A 8 1.36 -4.16 5.14
C ASP A 8 2.23 -3.62 3.99
N PHE A 9 1.67 -2.66 3.24
CA PHE A 9 2.37 -2.00 2.13
C PHE A 9 3.60 -1.21 2.60
N SER A 10 3.63 -0.76 3.86
CA SER A 10 4.79 -0.04 4.41
C SER A 10 5.98 -0.97 4.58
N ALA A 11 5.76 -2.15 5.17
CA ALA A 11 6.79 -3.18 5.30
C ALA A 11 7.25 -3.69 3.94
N ALA A 12 6.31 -3.97 3.02
CA ALA A 12 6.63 -4.41 1.67
C ALA A 12 7.56 -3.42 0.95
N ARG A 13 7.23 -2.11 0.99
CA ARG A 13 8.06 -1.05 0.36
C ARG A 13 9.47 -1.03 0.94
N LEU A 14 9.62 -1.07 2.26
CA LEU A 14 10.92 -1.09 2.93
C LEU A 14 11.80 -2.25 2.48
N HIS A 15 11.22 -3.45 2.32
CA HIS A 15 11.98 -4.62 1.90
C HIS A 15 12.39 -4.56 0.42
N LEU A 16 11.53 -4.02 -0.45
CA LEU A 16 11.86 -3.81 -1.87
C LEU A 16 12.99 -2.78 -2.07
N GLU A 17 12.93 -1.65 -1.36
CA GLU A 17 13.98 -0.62 -1.39
C GLU A 17 15.33 -1.18 -0.92
N ARG A 18 15.33 -2.01 0.12
CA ARG A 18 16.54 -2.72 0.57
C ARG A 18 17.07 -3.68 -0.48
N ALA A 19 16.20 -4.47 -1.13
CA ALA A 19 16.60 -5.38 -2.18
C ALA A 19 17.27 -4.62 -3.34
N TYR A 20 16.68 -3.50 -3.77
CA TYR A 20 17.23 -2.62 -4.80
C TYR A 20 18.62 -2.11 -4.41
N HIS A 21 18.78 -1.66 -3.16
CA HIS A 21 20.08 -1.19 -2.67
C HIS A 21 21.16 -2.26 -2.59
N TYR A 22 20.80 -3.54 -2.45
CA TYR A 22 21.77 -4.64 -2.47
C TYR A 22 22.13 -5.09 -3.89
N LEU A 23 21.21 -4.94 -4.85
CA LEU A 23 21.35 -5.35 -6.26
C LEU A 23 22.13 -4.36 -7.14
N ARG A 24 23.09 -3.58 -6.59
CA ARG A 24 23.90 -2.61 -7.36
C ARG A 24 24.91 -3.23 -8.34
N GLY A 25 24.73 -4.49 -8.72
CA GLY A 25 25.51 -5.13 -9.78
C GLY A 25 25.24 -4.46 -11.13
N ASN A 26 26.22 -4.54 -12.03
CA ASN A 26 26.11 -4.02 -13.39
C ASN A 26 25.91 -5.14 -14.44
N ASP A 27 25.75 -6.37 -13.98
CA ASP A 27 25.37 -7.49 -14.83
C ASP A 27 23.92 -7.35 -15.31
N GLU A 28 23.60 -8.06 -16.39
CA GLU A 28 22.28 -8.00 -17.00
C GLU A 28 21.17 -8.39 -16.03
N ALA A 29 21.39 -9.42 -15.20
CA ALA A 29 20.39 -9.87 -14.23
C ALA A 29 20.17 -8.82 -13.13
N SER A 30 21.23 -8.18 -12.62
CA SER A 30 21.08 -7.07 -11.66
C SER A 30 20.30 -5.90 -12.27
N ARG A 31 20.60 -5.51 -13.52
CA ARG A 31 19.89 -4.42 -14.20
C ARG A 31 18.42 -4.74 -14.41
N SER A 32 18.10 -5.91 -14.97
CA SER A 32 16.71 -6.32 -15.19
C SER A 32 15.94 -6.45 -13.88
N THR A 33 16.60 -6.90 -12.80
CA THR A 33 15.97 -7.02 -11.49
C THR A 33 15.70 -5.65 -10.87
N CYS A 34 16.63 -4.70 -10.98
CA CYS A 34 16.43 -3.32 -10.53
C CYS A 34 15.25 -2.65 -11.26
N GLU A 35 15.13 -2.83 -12.58
CA GLU A 35 13.97 -2.34 -13.35
C GLU A 35 12.64 -2.92 -12.85
N ALA A 36 12.61 -4.23 -12.55
CA ALA A 36 11.43 -4.87 -11.97
C ALA A 36 11.13 -4.37 -10.55
N LEU A 37 12.15 -4.12 -9.73
CA LEU A 37 12.00 -3.59 -8.38
C LEU A 37 11.45 -2.16 -8.40
N ASP A 38 11.84 -1.31 -9.35
CA ASP A 38 11.30 0.04 -9.50
C ASP A 38 9.77 0.01 -9.70
N LEU A 39 9.29 -0.85 -10.60
CA LEU A 39 7.85 -1.03 -10.85
C LEU A 39 7.09 -1.53 -9.62
N LEU A 40 7.68 -2.45 -8.86
CA LEU A 40 7.07 -2.99 -7.63
C LEU A 40 7.02 -1.94 -6.52
N ILE A 41 8.07 -1.15 -6.34
CA ILE A 41 8.13 -0.07 -5.36
C ILE A 41 7.06 0.97 -5.65
N GLU A 42 6.90 1.37 -6.91
CA GLU A 42 5.86 2.30 -7.36
C GLU A 42 4.46 1.75 -7.06
N THR A 43 4.18 0.51 -7.47
CA THR A 43 2.88 -0.13 -7.26
C THR A 43 2.51 -0.20 -5.76
N VAL A 44 3.47 -0.56 -4.92
CA VAL A 44 3.27 -0.64 -3.47
C VAL A 44 3.08 0.75 -2.85
N ALA A 45 3.82 1.76 -3.31
CA ALA A 45 3.66 3.12 -2.85
C ALA A 45 2.26 3.69 -3.19
N GLU A 46 1.77 3.41 -4.41
CA GLU A 46 0.40 3.76 -4.80
C GLU A 46 -0.64 3.08 -3.89
N ALA A 47 -0.49 1.78 -3.64
CA ALA A 47 -1.39 1.03 -2.77
C ALA A 47 -1.34 1.54 -1.32
N GLN A 48 -0.16 1.92 -0.81
CA GLN A 48 0.02 2.51 0.51
C GLN A 48 -0.71 3.85 0.64
N HIS A 49 -0.75 4.65 -0.42
CA HIS A 49 -1.33 6.00 -0.42
C HIS A 49 -2.77 6.05 -0.92
N ARG A 50 -3.29 4.94 -1.46
CA ARG A 50 -4.68 4.84 -1.89
C ARG A 50 -5.59 5.09 -0.70
N LYS A 51 -6.40 6.16 -0.78
CA LYS A 51 -7.41 6.42 0.25
C LYS A 51 -8.34 5.20 0.33
N PRO A 52 -8.69 4.75 1.55
CA PRO A 52 -9.78 3.80 1.69
C PRO A 52 -11.03 4.42 1.04
N GLU A 53 -11.76 3.60 0.26
CA GLU A 53 -13.04 4.01 -0.33
C GLU A 53 -13.87 4.71 0.75
N PRO A 54 -14.34 5.95 0.53
CA PRO A 54 -15.09 6.67 1.55
C PRO A 54 -16.34 5.88 1.87
N GLY A 55 -16.33 5.23 3.04
CA GLY A 55 -17.52 4.57 3.56
C GLY A 55 -18.64 5.60 3.69
N VAL A 56 -19.76 5.35 3.03
CA VAL A 56 -20.96 6.20 3.17
C VAL A 56 -21.40 6.10 4.63
N LEU A 57 -21.20 7.18 5.39
CA LEU A 57 -21.74 7.30 6.75
C LEU A 57 -23.24 7.58 6.63
N GLU A 58 -24.08 6.55 6.80
CA GLU A 58 -25.53 6.76 6.93
C GLU A 58 -25.83 7.42 8.27
N PHE A 59 -26.20 8.70 8.24
CA PHE A 59 -26.75 9.38 9.40
C PHE A 59 -28.21 8.95 9.61
N SER A 60 -28.45 8.12 10.63
CA SER A 60 -29.81 7.73 11.00
C SER A 60 -30.64 8.95 11.41
N ARG A 61 -31.71 9.21 10.66
CA ARG A 61 -32.68 10.30 10.87
C ARG A 61 -33.40 10.24 12.23
N VAL A 62 -33.29 9.12 12.95
CA VAL A 62 -33.85 8.96 14.31
C VAL A 62 -33.10 9.82 15.32
N ALA A 63 -31.79 10.04 15.14
CA ALA A 63 -31.00 10.90 16.02
C ALA A 63 -31.40 12.39 15.89
N ALA A 64 -31.82 12.82 14.71
CA ALA A 64 -32.24 14.20 14.44
C ALA A 64 -33.55 14.60 15.13
N ARG A 65 -34.36 13.64 15.62
CA ARG A 65 -35.63 13.93 16.29
C ARG A 65 -35.54 14.03 17.82
N ARG A 66 -34.36 13.77 18.42
CA ARG A 66 -34.16 13.89 19.88
C ARG A 66 -33.59 15.24 20.33
N LEU A 67 -33.35 16.17 19.39
CA LEU A 67 -32.84 17.52 19.65
C LEU A 67 -33.86 18.62 19.30
N GLY A 68 -35.15 18.25 19.16
CA GLY A 68 -36.26 19.19 18.95
C GLY A 68 -37.06 19.39 20.21
#